data_AF-A0AA51BK38-F1
#
_entry.id   AF-A0AA51BK38-F1
#
_cell.length_a   1.000
_cell.length_b   1.000
_cell.length_c   1.000
_cell.angle_alpha   90.00
_cell.angle_beta   90.00
_cell.angle_gamma   90.00
#
_symmetry.space_group_name_H-M   'P 1'
#
loop_
_entity.id
_entity.type
_entity.pdbx_description
1 polymer ?
#
loop_
_entity_poly.entity_id
_entity_poly.type
_entity_poly.pdbx_seq_one_letter_code
_entity_poly.pdbx_strand_id
1 'polypeptide(L)'
;SKSTHDRMLAQLAQCEFAVTKSQLGSEMMSAELNSYESLSKILENYIEVAKGNIEKSKADLAQAKTVRKNRIEYDVLAKVISEQPDRKETMERLSTLKTELSNLETTKQQLESRLSLRKKQFHVLVTSIHQLQALLDESDDLESLSDDVD
;
A
#
# COMPACT_ATOMS: atom_id res chain seq x y z
N SER A 1 -65.93 -88.55 -6.73
CA SER A 1 -66.00 -87.83 -5.44
C SER A 1 -64.63 -87.36 -4.94
N LYS A 2 -63.60 -88.24 -4.82
CA LYS A 2 -62.23 -87.82 -4.43
C LYS A 2 -61.54 -86.86 -5.40
N SER A 3 -61.49 -87.17 -6.70
CA SER A 3 -60.83 -86.31 -7.71
C SER A 3 -61.41 -84.88 -7.80
N THR A 4 -62.72 -84.72 -7.61
CA THR A 4 -63.37 -83.39 -7.59
C THR A 4 -63.04 -82.61 -6.33
N HIS A 5 -62.86 -83.30 -5.20
CA HIS A 5 -62.43 -82.70 -3.94
C HIS A 5 -60.97 -82.24 -4.01
N ASP A 6 -60.08 -83.09 -4.52
CA ASP A 6 -58.65 -82.74 -4.70
C ASP A 6 -58.46 -81.55 -5.65
N ARG A 7 -59.28 -81.46 -6.71
CA ARG A 7 -59.29 -80.30 -7.61
C ARG A 7 -59.75 -79.02 -6.92
N MET A 8 -60.77 -79.09 -6.07
CA MET A 8 -61.24 -77.93 -5.31
C MET A 8 -60.20 -77.47 -4.28
N LEU A 9 -59.52 -78.40 -3.61
CA LEU A 9 -58.42 -78.08 -2.69
C LEU A 9 -57.25 -77.41 -3.42
N ALA A 10 -56.88 -77.89 -4.61
CA ALA A 10 -55.83 -77.26 -5.41
C ALA A 10 -56.20 -75.84 -5.85
N GLN A 11 -57.46 -75.59 -6.23
CA GLN A 11 -57.94 -74.25 -6.58
C GLN A 11 -57.96 -73.32 -5.37
N LEU A 12 -58.33 -73.82 -4.19
CA LEU A 12 -58.33 -73.04 -2.95
C LEU A 12 -56.89 -72.65 -2.55
N ALA A 13 -55.96 -73.60 -2.59
CA ALA A 13 -54.53 -73.33 -2.35
C ALA A 13 -53.95 -72.31 -3.37
N GLN A 14 -54.38 -72.37 -4.62
CA GLN A 14 -53.97 -71.38 -5.64
C GLN A 14 -54.54 -69.99 -5.37
N CYS A 15 -55.78 -69.90 -4.88
CA CYS A 15 -56.38 -68.62 -4.47
C CYS A 15 -55.66 -68.04 -3.24
N GLU A 16 -55.37 -68.86 -2.23
CA GLU A 16 -54.60 -68.46 -1.05
C GLU A 16 -53.19 -67.97 -1.42
N PHE A 17 -52.53 -68.66 -2.35
CA PHE A 17 -51.24 -68.24 -2.87
C PHE A 17 -51.32 -66.89 -3.62
N ALA A 18 -52.37 -66.70 -4.45
CA ALA A 18 -52.55 -65.44 -5.17
C ALA A 18 -52.79 -64.26 -4.22
N VAL A 19 -53.60 -64.46 -3.17
CA VAL A 19 -53.89 -63.45 -2.15
C VAL A 19 -52.62 -63.09 -1.36
N THR A 20 -51.89 -64.09 -0.87
CA THR A 20 -50.65 -63.85 -0.11
C THR A 20 -49.58 -63.17 -0.96
N LYS A 21 -49.44 -63.56 -2.23
CA LYS A 21 -48.54 -62.88 -3.18
C LYS A 21 -48.93 -61.42 -3.42
N SER A 22 -50.22 -61.13 -3.58
CA SER A 22 -50.71 -59.76 -3.75
C SER A 22 -50.46 -58.92 -2.50
N GLN A 23 -50.69 -59.48 -1.32
CA GLN A 23 -50.46 -58.81 -0.04
C GLN A 23 -48.97 -58.46 0.14
N LEU A 24 -48.07 -59.43 -0.08
CA LEU A 24 -46.63 -59.19 -0.01
C LEU A 24 -46.16 -58.16 -1.05
N GLY A 25 -46.71 -58.19 -2.26
CA GLY A 25 -46.44 -57.19 -3.28
C GLY A 25 -46.87 -55.78 -2.87
N SER A 26 -48.02 -55.65 -2.20
CA SER A 26 -48.50 -54.37 -1.67
C SER A 26 -47.60 -53.85 -0.55
N GLU A 27 -47.15 -54.72 0.35
CA GLU A 27 -46.25 -54.36 1.45
C GLU A 27 -44.88 -53.92 0.92
N MET A 28 -44.32 -54.66 -0.05
CA MET A 28 -43.06 -54.31 -0.70
C MET A 28 -43.16 -52.94 -1.40
N MET A 29 -44.23 -52.71 -2.17
CA MET A 29 -44.46 -51.44 -2.86
C MET A 29 -44.62 -50.28 -1.88
N SER A 30 -45.29 -50.48 -0.74
CA SER A 30 -45.39 -49.46 0.31
C SER A 30 -44.02 -49.14 0.91
N ALA A 31 -43.17 -50.15 1.13
CA ALA A 31 -41.82 -49.95 1.65
C ALA A 31 -40.92 -49.20 0.63
N GLU A 32 -41.01 -49.55 -0.65
CA GLU A 32 -40.30 -48.84 -1.73
C GLU A 32 -40.74 -47.38 -1.83
N LEU A 33 -42.04 -47.11 -1.74
CA LEU A 33 -42.57 -45.74 -1.81
C LEU A 33 -42.02 -44.87 -0.66
N ASN A 34 -41.98 -45.40 0.56
CA ASN A 34 -41.37 -44.73 1.71
C ASN A 34 -39.86 -44.48 1.50
N SER A 35 -39.16 -45.45 0.90
CA SER A 35 -37.74 -45.32 0.58
C SER A 35 -37.52 -44.20 -0.44
N TYR A 36 -38.30 -44.16 -1.51
CA TYR A 36 -38.22 -43.09 -2.52
C TYR A 36 -38.54 -41.71 -1.95
N GLU A 37 -39.54 -41.60 -1.06
CA GLU A 37 -39.85 -40.33 -0.40
C GLU A 37 -38.67 -39.86 0.47
N SER A 38 -38.05 -40.77 1.22
CA SER A 38 -36.88 -40.46 2.02
C SER A 38 -35.69 -39.99 1.16
N LEU A 39 -35.47 -40.65 0.02
CA LEU A 39 -34.41 -40.30 -0.92
C LEU A 39 -34.67 -38.93 -1.55
N SER A 40 -35.92 -38.62 -1.90
CA SER A 40 -36.31 -37.31 -2.44
C SER A 40 -35.98 -36.18 -1.46
N LYS A 41 -36.34 -36.35 -0.18
CA LYS A 41 -36.04 -35.36 0.87
C LYS A 41 -34.53 -35.16 1.06
N ILE A 42 -33.75 -36.24 0.97
CA ILE A 42 -32.29 -36.17 1.05
C ILE A 42 -31.73 -35.39 -0.15
N LEU A 43 -32.21 -35.67 -1.36
CA LEU A 43 -31.77 -34.96 -2.57
C LEU A 43 -32.11 -33.47 -2.51
N GLU A 44 -33.30 -33.10 -2.05
CA GLU A 44 -33.70 -31.71 -1.85
C GLU A 44 -32.76 -30.99 -0.87
N ASN A 45 -32.41 -31.64 0.24
CA ASN A 45 -31.46 -31.07 1.20
C ASN A 45 -30.07 -30.88 0.57
N TYR A 46 -29.56 -31.86 -0.18
CA TYR A 46 -28.29 -31.72 -0.88
C TYR A 46 -28.31 -30.58 -1.90
N ILE A 47 -29.42 -30.40 -2.63
CA ILE A 47 -29.59 -29.28 -3.56
C ILE A 47 -29.53 -27.94 -2.80
N GLU A 48 -30.19 -27.84 -1.65
CA GLU A 48 -30.20 -26.62 -0.86
C GLU A 48 -28.82 -26.29 -0.28
N VAL A 49 -28.11 -27.30 0.23
CA VAL A 49 -26.72 -27.17 0.69
C VAL A 49 -25.80 -26.75 -0.46
N ALA A 50 -25.94 -27.35 -1.64
CA ALA A 50 -25.14 -27.01 -2.81
C ALA A 50 -25.39 -25.56 -3.25
N LYS A 51 -26.65 -25.10 -3.26
CA LYS A 51 -26.98 -23.69 -3.53
C LYS A 51 -26.34 -22.76 -2.52
N GLY A 52 -26.41 -23.08 -1.22
CA GLY A 52 -25.75 -22.31 -0.16
C GLY A 52 -24.23 -22.21 -0.36
N ASN A 53 -23.58 -23.33 -0.72
CA ASN A 53 -22.15 -23.37 -1.01
C ASN A 53 -21.77 -22.55 -2.25
N ILE A 54 -22.61 -22.53 -3.28
CA ILE A 54 -22.41 -21.70 -4.47
C ILE A 54 -22.46 -20.21 -4.08
N GLU A 55 -23.46 -19.80 -3.30
CA GLU A 55 -23.60 -18.39 -2.91
C GLU A 55 -22.44 -17.95 -2.00
N LYS A 56 -22.01 -18.81 -1.07
CA LYS A 56 -20.81 -18.57 -0.27
C LYS A 56 -19.56 -18.44 -1.14
N SER A 57 -19.34 -19.38 -2.06
CA SER A 57 -18.18 -19.36 -2.96
C SER A 57 -18.16 -18.12 -3.85
N LYS A 58 -19.34 -17.62 -4.26
CA LYS A 58 -19.49 -16.38 -5.03
C LYS A 58 -19.11 -15.15 -4.21
N ALA A 59 -19.52 -15.09 -2.94
CA ALA A 59 -19.13 -14.03 -2.02
C ALA A 59 -17.62 -14.04 -1.77
N ASP A 60 -17.04 -15.21 -1.51
CA ASP A 60 -15.60 -15.40 -1.31
C ASP A 60 -14.81 -14.98 -2.55
N LEU A 61 -15.29 -15.34 -3.75
CA LEU A 61 -14.69 -14.90 -5.01
C LEU A 61 -14.72 -13.38 -5.18
N ALA A 62 -15.82 -12.73 -4.81
CA ALA A 62 -15.92 -11.27 -4.88
C ALA A 62 -14.92 -10.59 -3.94
N GLN A 63 -14.78 -11.10 -2.71
CA GLN A 63 -13.77 -10.60 -1.76
C GLN A 63 -12.34 -10.83 -2.27
N ALA A 64 -12.04 -12.03 -2.78
CA ALA A 64 -10.73 -12.35 -3.34
C ALA A 64 -10.36 -11.46 -4.52
N LYS A 65 -11.33 -11.11 -5.39
CA LYS A 65 -11.12 -10.14 -6.48
C LYS A 65 -10.77 -8.75 -5.95
N THR A 66 -11.46 -8.28 -4.92
CA THR A 66 -11.16 -6.99 -4.28
C THR A 66 -9.77 -6.97 -3.67
N VAL A 67 -9.40 -8.01 -2.93
CA VAL A 67 -8.05 -8.13 -2.34
C VAL A 67 -6.98 -8.13 -3.43
N ARG A 68 -7.21 -8.86 -4.53
CA ARG A 68 -6.29 -8.88 -5.67
C ARG A 68 -6.14 -7.50 -6.31
N LYS A 69 -7.25 -6.78 -6.52
CA LYS A 69 -7.24 -5.42 -7.06
C LYS A 69 -6.40 -4.49 -6.17
N ASN A 70 -6.68 -4.50 -4.87
CA ASN A 70 -5.95 -3.69 -3.90
C ASN A 70 -4.45 -4.03 -3.91
N ARG A 71 -4.11 -5.32 -3.97
CA ARG A 71 -2.71 -5.76 -4.04
C ARG A 71 -1.99 -5.21 -5.28
N ILE A 72 -2.64 -5.25 -6.43
CA ILE A 72 -2.08 -4.70 -7.67
C ILE A 72 -1.87 -3.19 -7.55
N GLU A 73 -2.83 -2.46 -6.99
CA GLU A 73 -2.70 -1.00 -6.76
C GLU A 73 -1.52 -0.69 -5.82
N TYR A 74 -1.35 -1.46 -4.75
CA TYR A 74 -0.20 -1.33 -3.86
C TYR A 74 1.12 -1.68 -4.54
N ASP A 75 1.17 -2.75 -5.33
CA ASP A 75 2.38 -3.16 -6.05
C ASP A 75 2.82 -2.08 -7.07
N VAL A 76 1.85 -1.47 -7.77
CA VAL A 76 2.11 -0.35 -8.70
C VAL A 76 2.66 0.86 -7.93
N LEU A 77 2.03 1.23 -6.81
CA LEU A 77 2.49 2.36 -6.01
C LEU A 77 3.88 2.11 -5.40
N ALA A 78 4.11 0.89 -4.90
CA ALA A 78 5.41 0.48 -4.35
C ALA A 78 6.51 0.56 -5.41
N LYS A 79 6.22 0.18 -6.66
CA LYS A 79 7.17 0.31 -7.78
C LYS A 79 7.54 1.78 -8.02
N VAL A 80 6.55 2.68 -8.08
CA VAL A 80 6.81 4.13 -8.23
C VAL A 80 7.62 4.68 -7.05
N ILE A 81 7.33 4.23 -5.82
CA ILE A 81 8.10 4.63 -4.63
C ILE A 81 9.55 4.12 -4.73
N SER A 82 9.77 2.91 -5.23
CA SER A 82 11.12 2.32 -5.35
C SER A 82 11.99 2.97 -6.43
N GLU A 83 11.40 3.69 -7.38
CA GLU A 83 12.14 4.50 -8.35
C GLU A 83 12.73 5.77 -7.71
N GLN A 84 12.19 6.20 -6.56
CA GLN A 84 12.70 7.34 -5.81
C GLN A 84 13.88 6.90 -4.92
N PRO A 85 14.87 7.79 -4.70
CA PRO A 85 16.01 7.49 -3.84
C PRO A 85 15.58 7.23 -2.40
N ASP A 86 16.39 6.49 -1.67
CA ASP A 86 16.09 6.17 -0.27
C ASP A 86 15.94 7.46 0.55
N ARG A 87 14.87 7.48 1.35
CA ARG A 87 14.50 8.64 2.17
C ARG A 87 15.60 8.95 3.18
N LYS A 88 16.20 7.91 3.77
CA LYS A 88 17.22 8.10 4.81
C LYS A 88 18.47 8.75 4.22
N GLU A 89 18.96 8.21 3.10
CA GLU A 89 20.10 8.77 2.38
C GLU A 89 19.83 10.22 1.93
N THR A 90 18.65 10.47 1.37
CA THR A 90 18.27 11.83 0.93
C THR A 90 18.21 12.81 2.09
N MET A 91 17.70 12.40 3.26
CA MET A 91 17.69 13.25 4.46
C MET A 91 19.10 13.52 5.01
N GLU A 92 19.98 12.53 4.98
CA GLU A 92 21.37 12.70 5.41
C GLU A 92 22.10 13.68 4.50
N ARG A 93 22.01 13.51 3.17
CA ARG A 93 22.55 14.47 2.19
C ARG A 93 21.97 15.88 2.39
N LEU A 94 20.68 15.99 2.69
CA LEU A 94 20.06 17.29 2.95
C LEU A 94 20.62 17.95 4.23
N SER A 95 20.90 17.15 5.26
CA SER A 95 21.54 17.63 6.50
C SER A 95 22.97 18.11 6.27
N THR A 96 23.76 17.34 5.51
CA THR A 96 25.14 17.74 5.18
C THR A 96 25.15 19.02 4.35
N LEU A 97 24.32 19.12 3.30
CA LEU A 97 24.20 20.32 2.47
C LEU A 97 23.78 21.55 3.29
N LYS A 98 22.85 21.40 4.25
CA LYS A 98 22.47 22.50 5.14
C LYS A 98 23.63 23.00 6.00
N THR A 99 24.44 22.06 6.51
CA THR A 99 25.59 22.38 7.34
C THR A 99 26.67 23.08 6.52
N GLU A 100 26.95 22.59 5.31
CA GLU A 100 27.87 23.23 4.37
C GLU A 100 27.42 24.64 3.98
N LEU A 101 26.12 24.83 3.72
CA LEU A 101 25.57 26.15 3.39
C LEU A 101 25.75 27.13 4.56
N SER A 102 25.45 26.71 5.79
CA SER A 102 25.68 27.50 7.00
C SER A 102 27.17 27.87 7.18
N ASN A 103 28.08 26.93 6.91
CA ASN A 103 29.52 27.19 6.96
C ASN A 103 29.96 28.17 5.87
N LEU A 104 29.40 28.05 4.67
CA LEU A 104 29.71 28.96 3.56
C LEU A 104 29.18 30.38 3.82
N GLU A 105 28.02 30.50 4.47
CA GLU A 105 27.45 31.78 4.84
C GLU A 105 28.25 32.48 5.94
N THR A 106 28.70 31.74 6.96
CA THR A 106 29.57 32.28 8.01
C THR A 106 30.94 32.70 7.46
N THR A 107 31.56 31.89 6.62
CA THR A 107 32.84 32.25 5.96
C THR A 107 32.70 33.46 5.05
N LYS A 108 31.60 33.59 4.30
CA LYS A 108 31.27 34.79 3.53
C LYS A 108 31.19 36.03 4.43
N GLN A 109 30.45 35.98 5.53
CA GLN A 109 30.34 37.10 6.46
C GLN A 109 31.70 37.48 7.08
N GLN A 110 32.54 36.50 7.40
CA GLN A 110 33.90 36.74 7.88
C GLN A 110 34.76 37.42 6.82
N LEU A 111 34.70 37.00 5.56
CA LEU A 111 35.43 37.64 4.47
C LEU A 111 34.96 39.07 4.20
N GLU A 112 33.64 39.31 4.21
CA GLU A 112 33.06 40.64 4.06
C GLU A 112 33.49 41.58 5.19
N SER A 113 33.50 41.12 6.44
CA SER A 113 33.97 41.91 7.57
C SER A 113 35.47 42.23 7.47
N ARG A 114 36.31 41.26 7.08
CA ARG A 114 37.75 41.48 6.84
C ARG A 114 37.98 42.48 5.70
N LEU A 115 37.24 42.36 4.60
CA LEU A 115 37.33 43.28 3.48
C LEU A 115 36.93 44.71 3.90
N SER A 116 35.84 44.84 4.67
CA SER A 116 35.40 46.12 5.22
C SER A 116 36.46 46.75 6.13
N LEU A 117 37.09 45.96 7.00
CA LEU A 117 38.19 46.43 7.85
C LEU A 117 39.39 46.91 7.00
N ARG A 118 39.79 46.15 5.98
CA ARG A 118 40.87 46.55 5.07
C ARG A 118 40.55 47.83 4.30
N LYS A 119 39.31 48.01 3.84
CA LYS A 119 38.86 49.26 3.21
C LYS A 119 38.98 50.46 4.16
N LYS A 120 38.60 50.29 5.44
CA LYS A 120 38.76 51.33 6.47
C LYS A 120 40.24 51.65 6.71
N GLN A 121 41.08 50.63 6.88
CA GLN A 121 42.54 50.80 7.05
C GLN A 121 43.16 51.54 5.87
N PHE A 122 42.79 51.17 4.64
CA PHE A 122 43.27 51.84 3.44
C PHE A 122 42.82 53.30 3.39
N HIS A 123 41.56 53.59 3.76
CA HIS A 123 41.06 54.96 3.84
C HIS A 123 41.84 55.80 4.85
N VAL A 124 42.14 55.28 6.05
CA VAL A 124 43.00 55.98 7.02
C VAL A 124 44.36 56.29 6.43
N LEU A 125 45.00 55.32 5.77
CA LEU A 125 46.33 55.47 5.18
C LEU A 125 46.33 56.55 4.07
N VAL A 126 45.31 56.55 3.22
CA VAL A 126 45.11 57.58 2.18
C VAL A 126 44.90 58.95 2.80
N THR A 127 44.07 59.07 3.84
CA THR A 127 43.86 60.35 4.54
C THR A 127 45.14 60.86 5.19
N SER A 128 45.94 59.99 5.81
CA SER A 128 47.24 60.38 6.38
C SER A 128 48.23 60.84 5.31
N ILE A 129 48.23 60.21 4.12
CA ILE A 129 49.05 60.69 2.99
C ILE A 129 48.62 62.10 2.57
N HIS A 130 47.32 62.35 2.41
CA HIS A 130 46.82 63.68 2.05
C HIS A 130 47.16 64.74 3.12
N GLN A 131 47.11 64.37 4.41
CA GLN A 131 47.51 65.27 5.50
C GLN A 131 49.01 65.56 5.48
N LEU A 132 49.85 64.56 5.23
CA LEU A 132 51.30 64.77 5.09
C LEU A 132 51.63 65.61 3.87
N GLN A 133 50.93 65.43 2.74
CA GLN A 133 51.06 66.29 1.56
C GLN A 133 50.68 67.74 1.89
N ALA A 134 49.54 67.96 2.57
CA ALA A 134 49.14 69.29 2.99
C ALA A 134 50.16 69.97 3.93
N LEU A 135 50.77 69.21 4.85
CA LEU A 135 51.84 69.72 5.72
C LEU A 135 53.12 70.07 4.95
N LEU A 136 53.47 69.26 3.94
CA LEU A 136 54.62 69.54 3.05
C LEU A 136 54.37 70.81 2.21
N ASP A 137 53.17 70.94 1.65
CA ASP A 137 52.77 72.13 0.88
C ASP A 137 52.75 73.39 1.78
N GLU A 138 52.29 73.30 3.04
CA GLU A 138 52.35 74.41 4.02
C GLU A 138 53.79 74.77 4.43
N SER A 139 54.73 73.81 4.45
CA SER A 139 56.14 74.09 4.74
C SER A 139 56.89 74.75 3.58
N ASP A 140 56.57 74.37 2.33
CA ASP A 140 57.13 75.03 1.14
C ASP A 140 56.65 76.49 1.03
N ASP A 141 55.38 76.76 1.40
CA ASP A 141 54.85 78.13 1.47
C ASP A 141 55.56 78.98 2.55
N LEU A 142 55.93 78.38 3.70
CA LEU A 142 56.67 79.07 4.77
C LEU A 142 58.16 79.30 4.45
N GLU A 143 58.82 78.38 3.74
CA GLU A 143 60.18 78.61 3.24
C GLU A 143 60.20 79.73 2.19
N SER A 144 59.18 79.80 1.30
CA SER A 144 59.05 80.89 0.32
C SER A 144 58.84 82.28 0.96
N LEU A 145 58.20 82.34 2.13
CA LEU A 145 58.01 83.58 2.90
C LEU A 145 59.24 83.99 3.72
N SER A 146 60.20 83.09 3.92
CA SER A 146 61.43 83.36 4.68
C SER A 146 62.61 83.84 3.82
N ASP A 147 62.58 83.58 2.51
CA ASP A 147 63.60 84.03 1.54
C ASP A 147 63.33 85.44 0.96
N ASP A 148 62.21 86.07 1.33
CA ASP A 148 61.80 87.42 0.90
C ASP A 148 62.02 88.52 1.98
N VAL A 149 62.81 88.23 3.04
CA VAL A 149 63.22 89.23 4.05
C VAL A 149 64.75 89.32 4.13
N ASP A 150 65.35 89.91 3.11
CA ASP A 150 66.63 90.63 3.16
C ASP A 150 66.49 91.98 2.42
#